data_AF-A0A1I8EPJ2-F1
#
_entry.id   AF-A0A1I8EPJ2-F1
#
_cell.length_a   1.000
_cell.length_b   1.000
_cell.length_c   1.000
_cell.angle_alpha   90.00
_cell.angle_beta   90.00
_cell.angle_gamma   90.00
#
_symmetry.space_group_name_H-M   'P 1'
#
loop_
_entity.id
_entity.type
_entity.pdbx_description
1 polymer ?
#
loop_
_entity_poly.entity_id
_entity_poly.type
_entity_poly.pdbx_seq_one_letter_code
_entity_poly.pdbx_strand_id
1 'polypeptide(L)'
;MSQTFGQRSDFIDFDDGFEAEERENDGDSFEENIRKQLLEFRSGTEREIILEPLSIEKRKIVHCIAMNCSLKSHSIGSGCNRRVVVTRFPHVDLCTYTNARDSEPIVLSIFQKRALSRFLTIFPLGYGDIDLYLRSGNATRQVGRYHSSFNRPMLVPPCTSVRHSMENFRKSLPTYAMREEILKTIRNHKVTMIVGGTGCGKTTQVPQFILEDAAEHQQAVRIFCTQPRRLPVLAVSARVAKERNEKLGSTVGYHIRLEQKTSEQTVLTYCTSGVLLRLLTNDTNASNISHIILDEIHEREQKTDYLLIALRQALKNRDDLRVTNSRENANMTL
;
A
#
# COMPACT_ATOMS: atom_id res chain seq x y z
N MET A 1 -53.31 -50.87 -13.69
CA MET A 1 -51.83 -50.96 -13.71
C MET A 1 -51.33 -50.30 -12.42
N SER A 2 -51.44 -50.84 -11.21
CA SER A 2 -51.35 -52.25 -10.73
C SER A 2 -49.93 -52.79 -10.64
N GLN A 3 -49.46 -52.91 -9.38
CA GLN A 3 -48.55 -53.95 -8.85
C GLN A 3 -47.04 -53.89 -9.27
N THR A 4 -46.06 -54.33 -8.45
CA THR A 4 -46.11 -55.04 -7.16
C THR A 4 -44.89 -54.78 -6.24
N PHE A 5 -45.07 -55.06 -4.95
CA PHE A 5 -44.05 -55.22 -3.90
C PHE A 5 -43.16 -56.48 -4.09
N GLY A 6 -42.04 -56.54 -3.36
CA GLY A 6 -41.26 -57.76 -3.15
C GLY A 6 -40.20 -57.65 -2.05
N GLN A 7 -40.58 -57.87 -0.79
CA GLN A 7 -39.64 -58.10 0.33
C GLN A 7 -39.24 -59.58 0.41
N ARG A 8 -38.04 -59.88 0.89
CA ARG A 8 -37.84 -60.93 1.91
C ARG A 8 -36.55 -60.73 2.72
N SER A 9 -36.61 -61.21 3.96
CA SER A 9 -35.63 -61.10 5.04
C SER A 9 -34.76 -62.36 5.16
N ASP A 10 -33.83 -62.32 6.13
CA ASP A 10 -33.38 -63.38 7.09
C ASP A 10 -31.84 -63.24 7.26
N PHE A 11 -31.25 -62.55 8.27
CA PHE A 11 -31.18 -62.72 9.74
C PHE A 11 -30.39 -63.95 10.26
N ILE A 12 -29.46 -63.68 11.21
CA ILE A 12 -28.64 -64.57 12.09
C ILE A 12 -27.33 -65.11 11.44
N ASP A 13 -26.09 -65.01 12.01
CA ASP A 13 -25.48 -64.15 13.05
C ASP A 13 -23.91 -64.29 13.10
N PHE A 14 -23.23 -63.73 14.12
CA PHE A 14 -21.86 -63.94 14.71
C PHE A 14 -21.06 -65.24 14.35
N ASP A 15 -19.72 -65.33 14.37
CA ASP A 15 -18.68 -64.56 15.09
C ASP A 15 -17.24 -64.73 14.51
N ASP A 16 -16.28 -63.94 15.02
CA ASP A 16 -14.81 -64.09 15.09
C ASP A 16 -13.94 -64.47 13.85
N GLY A 17 -12.91 -63.64 13.60
CA GLY A 17 -11.93 -63.82 12.53
C GLY A 17 -10.83 -62.75 12.52
N PHE A 18 -10.07 -62.65 13.61
CA PHE A 18 -9.05 -61.63 13.89
C PHE A 18 -7.85 -61.70 12.91
N GLU A 19 -7.65 -60.69 12.05
CA GLU A 19 -6.33 -60.39 11.45
C GLU A 19 -6.28 -58.94 10.92
N ALA A 20 -5.83 -58.02 11.77
CA ALA A 20 -5.55 -56.64 11.38
C ALA A 20 -4.10 -56.53 10.90
N GLU A 21 -3.86 -56.46 9.58
CA GLU A 21 -2.54 -56.11 9.04
C GLU A 21 -2.16 -54.67 9.41
N GLU A 22 -1.09 -54.51 10.18
CA GLU A 22 -0.46 -53.22 10.48
C GLU A 22 0.05 -52.55 9.19
N ARG A 23 -0.55 -51.42 8.78
CA ARG A 23 -0.08 -50.60 7.63
C ARG A 23 -0.09 -49.09 7.87
N GLU A 24 0.17 -48.63 9.09
CA GLU A 24 0.39 -47.21 9.39
C GLU A 24 1.63 -47.00 10.28
N ASN A 25 2.77 -46.63 9.68
CA ASN A 25 3.93 -46.00 10.36
C ASN A 25 5.04 -45.49 9.40
N ASP A 26 5.19 -46.09 8.22
CA ASP A 26 6.28 -45.72 7.27
C ASP A 26 6.13 -44.33 6.61
N GLY A 27 4.90 -43.78 6.58
CA GLY A 27 4.59 -42.51 5.91
C GLY A 27 5.18 -41.30 6.63
N ASP A 28 4.88 -41.17 7.92
CA ASP A 28 5.30 -40.02 8.74
C ASP A 28 6.82 -39.99 8.93
N SER A 29 7.44 -41.16 9.16
CA SER A 29 8.90 -41.30 9.24
C SER A 29 9.62 -40.81 7.97
N PHE A 30 9.04 -41.08 6.78
CA PHE A 30 9.59 -40.60 5.52
C PHE A 30 9.40 -39.08 5.34
N GLU A 31 8.20 -38.54 5.61
CA GLU A 31 7.96 -37.09 5.52
C GLU A 31 8.86 -36.31 6.49
N GLU A 32 8.97 -36.74 7.75
CA GLU A 32 9.77 -36.02 8.76
C GLU A 32 11.26 -36.04 8.42
N ASN A 33 11.79 -37.18 7.93
CA ASN A 33 13.18 -37.29 7.49
C ASN A 33 13.48 -36.38 6.28
N ILE A 34 12.64 -36.40 5.23
CA ILE A 34 12.77 -35.49 4.08
C ILE A 34 12.67 -34.03 4.52
N ARG A 35 11.76 -33.69 5.45
CA ARG A 35 11.58 -32.34 5.98
C ARG A 35 12.85 -31.87 6.71
N LYS A 36 13.44 -32.72 7.55
CA LYS A 36 14.71 -32.43 8.22
C LYS A 36 15.84 -32.21 7.21
N GLN A 37 16.01 -33.13 6.26
CA GLN A 37 17.03 -33.05 5.22
C GLN A 37 16.91 -31.77 4.37
N LEU A 38 15.69 -31.37 4.00
CA LEU A 38 15.45 -30.13 3.23
C LEU A 38 15.63 -28.86 4.07
N LEU A 39 15.41 -28.90 5.38
CA LEU A 39 15.71 -27.79 6.28
C LEU A 39 17.22 -27.61 6.51
N GLU A 40 17.96 -28.72 6.69
CA GLU A 40 19.43 -28.72 6.73
C GLU A 40 20.00 -28.22 5.40
N PHE A 41 19.53 -28.76 4.27
CA PHE A 41 19.86 -28.27 2.93
C PHE A 41 19.45 -26.82 2.67
N ARG A 42 18.50 -26.23 3.41
CA ARG A 42 18.24 -24.77 3.34
C ARG A 42 19.31 -23.95 4.06
N SER A 43 19.95 -24.51 5.09
CA SER A 43 20.91 -23.82 5.98
C SER A 43 22.39 -23.95 5.62
N GLY A 44 22.82 -25.00 4.89
CA GLY A 44 24.22 -25.18 4.44
C GLY A 44 24.70 -24.18 3.36
N THR A 45 25.61 -24.59 2.47
CA THR A 45 26.13 -23.73 1.37
C THR A 45 25.86 -24.25 -0.04
N GLU A 46 25.36 -25.48 -0.20
CA GLU A 46 25.16 -26.13 -1.50
C GLU A 46 24.04 -25.52 -2.34
N ARG A 47 24.15 -25.57 -3.68
CA ARG A 47 23.18 -24.94 -4.59
C ARG A 47 22.00 -25.84 -4.93
N GLU A 48 22.23 -27.15 -4.98
CA GLU A 48 21.24 -28.18 -5.29
C GLU A 48 21.52 -29.47 -4.52
N ILE A 49 20.46 -30.18 -4.18
CA ILE A 49 20.49 -31.54 -3.63
C ILE A 49 19.68 -32.45 -4.56
N ILE A 50 20.24 -33.61 -4.89
CA ILE A 50 19.60 -34.62 -5.72
C ILE A 50 19.21 -35.78 -4.81
N LEU A 51 17.91 -35.99 -4.63
CA LEU A 51 17.40 -37.13 -3.86
C LEU A 51 17.49 -38.43 -4.68
N GLU A 52 17.46 -39.55 -3.97
CA GLU A 52 17.44 -40.89 -4.56
C GLU A 52 16.20 -41.12 -5.48
N PRO A 53 16.20 -42.18 -6.30
CA PRO A 53 15.04 -42.52 -7.12
C PRO A 53 13.80 -42.83 -6.25
N LEU A 54 12.67 -42.19 -6.55
CA LEU A 54 11.47 -42.22 -5.68
C LEU A 54 10.18 -42.52 -6.47
N SER A 55 9.24 -43.19 -5.78
CA SER A 55 7.89 -43.48 -6.30
C SER A 55 7.11 -42.21 -6.65
N ILE A 56 5.99 -42.36 -7.36
CA ILE A 56 5.16 -41.21 -7.74
C ILE A 56 4.56 -40.54 -6.49
N GLU A 57 4.13 -41.29 -5.47
CA GLU A 57 3.64 -40.74 -4.20
C GLU A 57 4.77 -40.01 -3.46
N LYS A 58 5.92 -40.69 -3.24
CA LYS A 58 7.04 -40.11 -2.50
C LYS A 58 7.60 -38.85 -3.16
N ARG A 59 7.61 -38.77 -4.50
CA ARG A 59 7.99 -37.53 -5.21
C ARG A 59 6.98 -36.40 -5.05
N LYS A 60 5.66 -36.67 -5.00
CA LYS A 60 4.65 -35.65 -4.67
C LYS A 60 4.87 -35.08 -3.28
N ILE A 61 5.14 -35.94 -2.29
CA ILE A 61 5.45 -35.56 -0.90
C ILE A 61 6.70 -34.66 -0.87
N VAL A 62 7.81 -35.08 -1.49
CA VAL A 62 9.03 -34.24 -1.62
C VAL A 62 8.73 -32.87 -2.25
N HIS A 63 7.96 -32.83 -3.36
CA HIS A 63 7.62 -31.57 -4.03
C HIS A 63 6.80 -30.64 -3.11
N CYS A 64 5.86 -31.19 -2.32
CA CYS A 64 5.08 -30.46 -1.33
C CYS A 64 5.96 -29.92 -0.19
N ILE A 65 6.81 -30.76 0.42
CA ILE A 65 7.72 -30.37 1.50
C ILE A 65 8.73 -29.33 1.01
N ALA A 66 9.32 -29.50 -0.18
CA ALA A 66 10.23 -28.52 -0.77
C ALA A 66 9.55 -27.16 -0.98
N MET A 67 8.31 -27.13 -1.47
CA MET A 67 7.52 -25.90 -1.60
C MET A 67 7.28 -25.25 -0.23
N ASN A 68 6.88 -26.02 0.79
CA ASN A 68 6.68 -25.54 2.16
C ASN A 68 7.99 -25.03 2.81
N CYS A 69 9.13 -25.63 2.48
CA CYS A 69 10.46 -25.18 2.90
C CYS A 69 10.99 -23.97 2.12
N SER A 70 10.26 -23.50 1.10
CA SER A 70 10.64 -22.42 0.16
C SER A 70 11.85 -22.75 -0.72
N LEU A 71 11.89 -23.98 -1.24
CA LEU A 71 12.89 -24.47 -2.18
C LEU A 71 12.24 -24.79 -3.54
N LYS A 72 12.99 -24.66 -4.63
CA LYS A 72 12.51 -25.04 -5.96
C LYS A 72 12.79 -26.53 -6.16
N SER A 73 11.85 -27.28 -6.74
CA SER A 73 12.05 -28.71 -6.98
C SER A 73 11.57 -29.12 -8.37
N HIS A 74 12.26 -30.08 -9.00
CA HIS A 74 11.87 -30.67 -10.28
C HIS A 74 12.29 -32.13 -10.36
N SER A 75 11.46 -32.97 -10.99
CA SER A 75 11.78 -34.39 -11.22
C SER A 75 12.57 -34.55 -12.52
N ILE A 76 13.68 -35.29 -12.49
CA ILE A 76 14.51 -35.60 -13.67
C ILE A 76 14.55 -37.12 -13.88
N GLY A 77 14.58 -37.57 -15.14
CA GLY A 77 14.75 -38.97 -15.53
C GLY A 77 13.47 -39.67 -15.98
N SER A 78 13.55 -40.98 -16.14
CA SER A 78 12.50 -41.83 -16.74
C SER A 78 12.21 -43.06 -15.88
N GLY A 79 10.94 -43.47 -15.82
CA GLY A 79 10.51 -44.67 -15.08
C GLY A 79 10.86 -44.65 -13.59
N CYS A 80 11.33 -45.79 -13.09
CA CYS A 80 11.78 -46.00 -11.71
C CYS A 80 13.01 -45.17 -11.31
N ASN A 81 13.86 -44.78 -12.26
CA ASN A 81 15.06 -43.97 -12.00
C ASN A 81 14.80 -42.45 -11.91
N ARG A 82 13.54 -42.04 -11.71
CA ARG A 82 13.16 -40.64 -11.55
C ARG A 82 13.57 -40.11 -10.18
N ARG A 83 14.47 -39.13 -10.20
CA ARG A 83 15.01 -38.43 -9.03
C ARG A 83 14.41 -37.03 -8.90
N VAL A 84 14.36 -36.48 -7.69
CA VAL A 84 13.96 -35.09 -7.48
C VAL A 84 15.21 -34.26 -7.20
N VAL A 85 15.43 -33.25 -8.03
CA VAL A 85 16.45 -32.22 -7.79
C VAL A 85 15.77 -31.04 -7.13
N VAL A 86 16.20 -30.76 -5.90
CA VAL A 86 15.77 -29.60 -5.12
C VAL A 86 16.88 -28.57 -5.17
N THR A 87 16.60 -27.42 -5.77
CA THR A 87 17.54 -26.31 -5.87
C THR A 87 17.14 -25.21 -4.89
N ARG A 88 18.12 -24.54 -4.31
CA ARG A 88 17.85 -23.26 -3.65
C ARG A 88 17.43 -22.27 -4.72
N PHE A 89 16.47 -21.41 -4.40
CA PHE A 89 16.31 -20.19 -5.18
C PHE A 89 17.65 -19.43 -5.12
N PRO A 90 18.16 -18.90 -6.26
CA PRO A 90 19.40 -18.14 -6.25
C PRO A 90 19.26 -17.02 -5.21
N HIS A 91 20.30 -16.82 -4.40
CA HIS A 91 20.28 -15.81 -3.34
C HIS A 91 19.89 -14.48 -3.98
N VAL A 92 18.67 -14.02 -3.69
CA VAL A 92 18.15 -12.76 -4.24
C VAL A 92 18.84 -11.67 -3.45
N ASP A 93 20.05 -11.34 -3.89
CA ASP A 93 20.83 -10.26 -3.33
C ASP A 93 20.02 -8.96 -3.52
N LEU A 94 19.40 -8.51 -2.42
CA LEU A 94 18.37 -7.47 -2.45
C LEU A 94 18.93 -6.17 -3.05
N CYS A 95 20.24 -5.95 -2.88
CA CYS A 95 21.05 -4.91 -3.50
C CYS A 95 20.77 -4.80 -5.01
N THR A 96 20.80 -5.93 -5.71
CA THR A 96 20.62 -6.05 -7.18
C THR A 96 19.20 -5.67 -7.64
N TYR A 97 18.19 -5.81 -6.77
CA TYR A 97 16.79 -5.58 -7.10
C TYR A 97 16.18 -4.31 -6.49
N THR A 98 16.87 -3.65 -5.57
CA THR A 98 16.31 -2.51 -4.83
C THR A 98 17.17 -1.23 -4.92
N ASN A 99 18.41 -1.33 -5.41
CA ASN A 99 19.44 -0.28 -5.28
C ASN A 99 19.66 0.19 -3.82
N ALA A 100 19.20 -0.57 -2.84
CA ALA A 100 19.50 -0.30 -1.43
C ALA A 100 21.00 -0.55 -1.20
N ARG A 101 21.70 0.49 -0.76
CA ARG A 101 22.97 0.32 -0.05
C ARG A 101 22.65 -0.13 1.37
N ASP A 102 23.59 -0.79 2.03
CA ASP A 102 23.47 -1.17 3.43
C ASP A 102 23.14 0.04 4.31
N SER A 103 21.87 0.14 4.69
CA SER A 103 21.42 0.98 5.81
C SER A 103 21.85 0.31 7.11
N GLU A 104 22.16 1.10 8.14
CA GLU A 104 22.39 0.54 9.48
C GLU A 104 21.28 -0.45 9.86
N PRO A 105 21.62 -1.63 10.40
CA PRO A 105 20.63 -2.67 10.68
C PRO A 105 19.60 -2.16 11.69
N ILE A 106 18.32 -2.24 11.33
CA ILE A 106 17.22 -1.69 12.15
C ILE A 106 17.27 -2.32 13.55
N VAL A 107 17.69 -1.54 14.54
CA VAL A 107 17.84 -1.98 15.93
C VAL A 107 16.47 -2.12 16.59
N LEU A 108 15.86 -3.28 16.39
CA LEU A 108 14.56 -3.62 16.99
C LEU A 108 14.71 -4.10 18.43
N SER A 109 13.88 -3.55 19.31
CA SER A 109 13.69 -4.05 20.68
C SER A 109 13.21 -5.49 20.71
N ILE A 110 13.43 -6.19 21.83
CA ILE A 110 12.98 -7.58 22.05
C ILE A 110 11.46 -7.72 21.84
N PHE A 111 10.67 -6.70 22.23
CA PHE A 111 9.22 -6.72 22.03
C PHE A 111 8.84 -6.62 20.55
N GLN A 112 9.48 -5.73 19.78
CA GLN A 112 9.28 -5.61 18.33
C GLN A 112 9.71 -6.88 17.59
N LYS A 113 10.84 -7.49 17.98
CA LYS A 113 11.31 -8.78 17.43
C LYS A 113 10.29 -9.90 17.68
N ARG A 114 9.73 -9.99 18.90
CA ARG A 114 8.65 -10.95 19.22
C ARG A 114 7.36 -10.66 18.45
N ALA A 115 6.96 -9.41 18.30
CA ALA A 115 5.76 -9.04 17.55
C ALA A 115 5.88 -9.39 16.05
N LEU A 116 7.02 -9.05 15.44
CA LEU A 116 7.33 -9.41 14.05
C LEU A 116 7.45 -10.93 13.85
N SER A 117 8.09 -11.64 14.77
CA SER A 117 8.16 -13.10 14.73
C SER A 117 6.76 -13.72 14.79
N ARG A 118 5.88 -13.31 15.71
CA ARG A 118 4.48 -13.78 15.76
C ARG A 118 3.73 -13.43 14.49
N PHE A 119 3.86 -12.21 13.97
CA PHE A 119 3.22 -11.79 12.73
C PHE A 119 3.66 -12.64 11.53
N LEU A 120 4.96 -12.89 11.36
CA LEU A 120 5.51 -13.73 10.29
C LEU A 120 5.23 -15.23 10.48
N THR A 121 4.85 -15.66 11.69
CA THR A 121 4.39 -17.05 11.95
C THR A 121 2.92 -17.22 11.59
N ILE A 122 2.09 -16.20 11.84
CA ILE A 122 0.65 -16.19 11.49
C ILE A 122 0.45 -15.92 9.99
N PHE A 123 1.30 -15.07 9.41
CA PHE A 123 1.31 -14.69 8.00
C PHE A 123 2.70 -15.02 7.41
N PRO A 124 3.00 -16.30 7.16
CA PRO A 124 4.27 -16.70 6.55
C PRO A 124 4.36 -16.09 5.15
N LEU A 125 5.36 -15.23 4.95
CA LEU A 125 5.66 -14.68 3.63
C LEU A 125 6.24 -15.79 2.76
N GLY A 126 5.48 -16.26 1.78
CA GLY A 126 5.99 -17.19 0.79
C GLY A 126 7.02 -16.49 -0.09
N TYR A 127 8.07 -17.21 -0.49
CA TYR A 127 9.00 -16.66 -1.50
C TYR A 127 8.30 -16.39 -2.84
N GLY A 128 7.14 -17.00 -3.10
CA GLY A 128 6.25 -16.65 -4.20
C GLY A 128 5.64 -15.25 -4.08
N ASP A 129 5.26 -14.81 -2.88
CA ASP A 129 4.76 -13.44 -2.63
C ASP A 129 5.88 -12.41 -2.78
N ILE A 130 7.09 -12.77 -2.32
CA ILE A 130 8.30 -11.95 -2.45
C ILE A 130 8.70 -11.86 -3.93
N ASP A 131 8.74 -12.97 -4.67
CA ASP A 131 9.05 -12.98 -6.10
C ASP A 131 7.97 -12.25 -6.93
N LEU A 132 6.68 -12.38 -6.58
CA LEU A 132 5.61 -11.58 -7.18
C LEU A 132 5.80 -10.07 -6.92
N TYR A 133 6.18 -9.68 -5.71
CA TYR A 133 6.46 -8.28 -5.35
C TYR A 133 7.71 -7.72 -6.05
N LEU A 134 8.76 -8.52 -6.18
CA LEU A 134 10.01 -8.14 -6.87
C LEU A 134 9.84 -8.12 -8.40
N ARG A 135 9.22 -9.15 -9.00
CA ARG A 135 9.02 -9.28 -10.46
C ARG A 135 7.92 -8.41 -11.03
N SER A 136 6.91 -8.02 -10.25
CA SER A 136 5.89 -7.06 -10.69
C SER A 136 6.45 -5.66 -10.99
N GLY A 137 7.76 -5.45 -10.83
CA GLY A 137 8.45 -4.17 -11.01
C GLY A 137 8.11 -3.16 -9.91
N ASN A 138 7.34 -3.56 -8.90
CA ASN A 138 6.94 -2.69 -7.80
C ASN A 138 8.12 -2.38 -6.86
N ALA A 139 9.04 -3.33 -6.65
CA ALA A 139 10.25 -3.07 -5.86
C ALA A 139 11.19 -2.04 -6.53
N THR A 140 11.53 -2.22 -7.82
CA THR A 140 12.45 -1.33 -8.55
C THR A 140 11.82 0.01 -8.95
N ARG A 141 10.56 0.05 -9.39
CA ARG A 141 9.95 1.30 -9.92
C ARG A 141 9.52 2.28 -8.83
N GLN A 142 9.30 1.82 -7.60
CA GLN A 142 8.72 2.66 -6.55
C GLN A 142 9.79 3.35 -5.71
N VAL A 143 10.69 2.64 -5.02
CA VAL A 143 11.56 3.24 -3.97
C VAL A 143 12.33 4.48 -4.43
N GLY A 144 12.93 4.44 -5.64
CA GLY A 144 13.67 5.57 -6.21
C GLY A 144 12.83 6.78 -6.65
N ARG A 145 11.50 6.66 -6.80
CA ARG A 145 10.61 7.77 -7.23
C ARG A 145 9.95 8.54 -6.09
N TYR A 146 9.87 7.98 -4.88
CA TYR A 146 9.34 8.73 -3.74
C TYR A 146 10.28 9.92 -3.48
N HIS A 147 11.59 9.69 -3.32
CA HIS A 147 12.55 10.77 -3.04
C HIS A 147 12.60 11.89 -4.09
N SER A 148 12.55 11.57 -5.38
CA SER A 148 12.59 12.59 -6.45
C SER A 148 11.29 13.38 -6.62
N SER A 149 10.22 13.03 -5.90
CA SER A 149 8.99 13.81 -5.81
C SER A 149 9.07 14.97 -4.81
N PHE A 150 9.97 14.88 -3.81
CA PHE A 150 9.95 15.74 -2.62
C PHE A 150 10.89 16.95 -2.71
N ASN A 151 12.01 16.81 -3.43
CA ASN A 151 12.99 17.89 -3.67
C ASN A 151 12.79 18.59 -5.02
N ARG A 152 11.53 18.80 -5.41
CA ARG A 152 11.17 19.56 -6.61
C ARG A 152 10.93 21.03 -6.24
N PRO A 153 11.37 22.02 -7.02
CA PRO A 153 11.02 23.41 -6.77
C PRO A 153 9.50 23.61 -6.78
N MET A 154 9.02 24.63 -6.08
CA MET A 154 7.64 25.10 -6.24
C MET A 154 7.48 25.72 -7.64
N LEU A 155 6.27 25.67 -8.19
CA LEU A 155 5.99 26.13 -9.56
C LEU A 155 4.89 27.16 -9.57
N VAL A 156 4.96 28.11 -10.51
CA VAL A 156 3.82 28.97 -10.84
C VAL A 156 2.80 28.09 -11.57
N PRO A 157 1.55 27.95 -11.08
CA PRO A 157 0.54 27.16 -11.76
C PRO A 157 0.08 27.83 -13.06
N PRO A 158 -0.30 27.05 -14.09
CA PRO A 158 -0.85 27.61 -15.32
C PRO A 158 -2.22 28.25 -15.08
N CYS A 159 -2.50 29.33 -15.81
CA CYS A 159 -3.82 29.96 -15.87
C CYS A 159 -4.88 28.94 -16.28
N THR A 160 -5.99 28.88 -15.54
CA THR A 160 -7.01 27.85 -15.71
C THR A 160 -7.83 28.06 -16.99
N SER A 161 -7.87 27.07 -17.89
CA SER A 161 -8.71 27.11 -19.10
C SER A 161 -10.07 26.43 -18.87
N VAL A 162 -10.90 27.02 -18.02
CA VAL A 162 -12.20 26.44 -17.63
C VAL A 162 -13.19 26.48 -18.81
N ARG A 163 -13.97 25.40 -19.01
CA ARG A 163 -15.13 25.43 -19.91
C ARG A 163 -16.26 26.23 -19.28
N HIS A 164 -16.91 27.14 -20.02
CA HIS A 164 -17.98 28.02 -19.53
C HIS A 164 -19.08 27.32 -18.71
N SER A 165 -19.45 26.07 -19.06
CA SER A 165 -20.44 25.29 -18.30
C SER A 165 -19.93 24.79 -16.94
N MET A 166 -18.63 24.50 -16.81
CA MET A 166 -18.00 24.18 -15.52
C MET A 166 -17.77 25.44 -14.68
N GLU A 167 -17.47 26.58 -15.31
CA GLU A 167 -17.33 27.85 -14.60
C GLU A 167 -18.63 28.29 -13.94
N ASN A 168 -19.76 28.22 -14.65
CA ASN A 168 -21.09 28.49 -14.10
C ASN A 168 -21.42 27.58 -12.90
N PHE A 169 -21.09 26.28 -13.00
CA PHE A 169 -21.27 25.36 -11.88
C PHE A 169 -20.40 25.76 -10.67
N ARG A 170 -19.12 26.06 -10.87
CA ARG A 170 -18.21 26.51 -9.79
C ARG A 170 -18.72 27.79 -9.13
N LYS A 171 -19.20 28.77 -9.91
CA LYS A 171 -19.82 30.02 -9.43
C LYS A 171 -21.09 29.82 -8.61
N SER A 172 -21.84 28.73 -8.83
CA SER A 172 -23.05 28.39 -8.07
C SER A 172 -22.78 27.77 -6.68
N LEU A 173 -21.55 27.35 -6.39
CA LEU A 173 -21.21 26.75 -5.11
C LEU A 173 -21.09 27.81 -4.00
N PRO A 174 -21.65 27.60 -2.79
CA PRO A 174 -21.56 28.58 -1.69
C PRO A 174 -20.13 29.01 -1.34
N THR A 175 -19.15 28.11 -1.48
CA THR A 175 -17.74 28.42 -1.24
C THR A 175 -17.18 29.47 -2.21
N TYR A 176 -17.76 29.64 -3.41
CA TYR A 176 -17.32 30.63 -4.40
C TYR A 176 -17.65 32.07 -3.99
N ALA A 177 -18.81 32.31 -3.37
CA ALA A 177 -19.17 33.62 -2.85
C ALA A 177 -18.15 34.13 -1.79
N MET A 178 -17.48 33.21 -1.10
CA MET A 178 -16.48 33.50 -0.06
C MET A 178 -15.03 33.51 -0.58
N ARG A 179 -14.78 33.42 -1.89
CA ARG A 179 -13.42 33.28 -2.48
C ARG A 179 -12.42 34.28 -1.92
N GLU A 180 -12.74 35.58 -1.99
CA GLU A 180 -11.83 36.65 -1.57
C GLU A 180 -11.57 36.67 -0.08
N GLU A 181 -12.58 36.36 0.74
CA GLU A 181 -12.43 36.28 2.20
C GLU A 181 -11.55 35.08 2.59
N ILE A 182 -11.75 33.93 1.94
CA ILE A 182 -10.93 32.73 2.13
C ILE A 182 -9.47 33.03 1.76
N LEU A 183 -9.21 33.58 0.58
CA LEU A 183 -7.86 33.92 0.12
C LEU A 183 -7.19 34.94 1.05
N LYS A 184 -7.87 36.04 1.38
CA LYS A 184 -7.37 37.06 2.33
C LYS A 184 -7.04 36.45 3.69
N THR A 185 -7.87 35.55 4.21
CA THR A 185 -7.64 34.90 5.51
C THR A 185 -6.44 33.97 5.47
N ILE A 186 -6.27 33.17 4.41
CA ILE A 186 -5.12 32.29 4.19
C ILE A 186 -3.82 33.10 4.04
N ARG A 187 -3.83 34.23 3.31
CA ARG A 187 -2.66 35.12 3.17
C ARG A 187 -2.27 35.80 4.49
N ASN A 188 -3.22 36.08 5.38
CA ASN A 188 -2.98 36.78 6.63
C ASN A 188 -2.63 35.89 7.83
N HIS A 189 -3.01 34.60 7.81
CA HIS A 189 -2.79 33.69 8.95
C HIS A 189 -2.01 32.43 8.54
N LYS A 190 -1.09 31.95 9.40
CA LYS A 190 -0.41 30.67 9.18
C LYS A 190 -1.37 29.48 9.21
N VAL A 191 -2.40 29.55 10.05
CA VAL A 191 -3.41 28.50 10.22
C VAL A 191 -4.79 29.12 10.05
N THR A 192 -5.59 28.57 9.14
CA THR A 192 -6.95 29.03 8.82
C THR A 192 -7.92 27.86 8.93
N MET A 193 -9.05 28.04 9.62
CA MET A 193 -10.13 27.07 9.68
C MET A 193 -11.29 27.54 8.80
N ILE A 194 -11.67 26.72 7.81
CA ILE A 194 -12.80 26.94 6.91
C ILE A 194 -13.91 25.96 7.30
N VAL A 195 -15.06 26.50 7.70
CA VAL A 195 -16.22 25.72 8.12
C VAL A 195 -17.34 25.90 7.10
N GLY A 196 -17.97 24.80 6.69
CA GLY A 196 -19.11 24.82 5.78
C GLY A 196 -19.72 23.44 5.61
N GLY A 197 -20.99 23.36 5.23
CA GLY A 197 -21.69 22.07 5.07
C GLY A 197 -21.13 21.17 3.97
N THR A 198 -21.60 19.92 3.95
CA THR A 198 -21.32 18.96 2.87
C THR A 198 -21.76 19.52 1.53
N GLY A 199 -20.98 19.24 0.48
CA GLY A 199 -21.30 19.68 -0.89
C GLY A 199 -21.15 21.17 -1.17
N CYS A 200 -20.84 22.04 -0.17
CA CYS A 200 -20.73 23.48 -0.41
C CYS A 200 -19.50 23.89 -1.25
N GLY A 201 -18.56 22.98 -1.50
CA GLY A 201 -17.43 23.15 -2.41
C GLY A 201 -16.02 23.15 -1.79
N LYS A 202 -15.87 23.09 -0.46
CA LYS A 202 -14.56 23.20 0.25
C LYS A 202 -13.42 22.42 -0.42
N THR A 203 -13.58 21.10 -0.45
CA THR A 203 -12.65 20.07 -0.96
C THR A 203 -12.17 20.30 -2.39
N THR A 204 -13.04 20.82 -3.27
CA THR A 204 -12.72 21.03 -4.69
C THR A 204 -12.30 22.47 -4.97
N GLN A 205 -12.92 23.46 -4.35
CA GLN A 205 -12.78 24.87 -4.73
C GLN A 205 -11.67 25.59 -3.95
N VAL A 206 -11.49 25.36 -2.64
CA VAL A 206 -10.44 26.04 -1.86
C VAL A 206 -9.03 25.79 -2.45
N PRO A 207 -8.64 24.55 -2.82
CA PRO A 207 -7.35 24.33 -3.47
C PRO A 207 -7.25 25.01 -4.84
N GLN A 208 -8.36 25.12 -5.58
CA GLN A 208 -8.39 25.80 -6.88
C GLN A 208 -8.27 27.31 -6.74
N PHE A 209 -8.85 27.93 -5.72
CA PHE A 209 -8.71 29.37 -5.47
C PHE A 209 -7.25 29.73 -5.20
N ILE A 210 -6.53 28.94 -4.40
CA ILE A 210 -5.11 29.14 -4.13
C ILE A 210 -4.26 28.97 -5.41
N LEU A 211 -4.59 27.98 -6.27
CA LEU A 211 -3.93 27.83 -7.58
C LEU A 211 -4.20 29.04 -8.50
N GLU A 212 -5.43 29.52 -8.55
CA GLU A 212 -5.84 30.65 -9.40
C GLU A 212 -5.19 31.95 -8.93
N ASP A 213 -5.17 32.18 -7.61
CA ASP A 213 -4.50 33.31 -6.97
C ASP A 213 -2.99 33.32 -7.25
N ALA A 214 -2.34 32.16 -7.12
CA ALA A 214 -0.93 32.00 -7.40
C ALA A 214 -0.59 32.17 -8.89
N ALA A 215 -1.48 31.77 -9.81
CA ALA A 215 -1.30 32.02 -11.24
C ALA A 215 -1.43 33.53 -11.56
N GLU A 216 -2.43 34.19 -10.97
CA GLU A 216 -2.70 35.63 -11.13
C GLU A 216 -1.52 36.48 -10.64
N HIS A 217 -0.94 36.14 -9.48
CA HIS A 217 0.20 36.84 -8.87
C HIS A 217 1.58 36.31 -9.28
N GLN A 218 1.66 35.37 -10.24
CA GLN A 218 2.91 34.70 -10.67
C GLN A 218 3.72 34.09 -9.50
N GLN A 219 3.04 33.62 -8.47
CA GLN A 219 3.65 33.06 -7.27
C GLN A 219 3.91 31.55 -7.42
N ALA A 220 5.15 31.14 -7.16
CA ALA A 220 5.50 29.72 -7.10
C ALA A 220 4.91 29.07 -5.84
N VAL A 221 4.10 28.03 -6.01
CA VAL A 221 3.45 27.29 -4.91
C VAL A 221 3.61 25.78 -5.08
N ARG A 222 3.37 25.06 -3.98
CA ARG A 222 2.96 23.65 -3.97
C ARG A 222 1.93 23.42 -2.87
N ILE A 223 0.87 22.70 -3.22
CA ILE A 223 -0.31 22.48 -2.40
C ILE A 223 -0.50 20.97 -2.20
N PHE A 224 -0.55 20.54 -0.94
CA PHE A 224 -1.02 19.19 -0.58
C PHE A 224 -2.39 19.28 0.06
N CYS A 225 -3.36 18.52 -0.44
CA CYS A 225 -4.66 18.36 0.19
C CYS A 225 -4.80 16.91 0.69
N THR A 226 -5.08 16.71 1.97
CA THR A 226 -5.27 15.37 2.55
C THR A 226 -6.73 15.00 2.58
N GLN A 227 -6.99 13.71 2.36
CA GLN A 227 -8.28 13.06 2.56
C GLN A 227 -8.03 11.76 3.35
N PRO A 228 -8.86 11.40 4.35
CA PRO A 228 -8.61 10.21 5.18
C PRO A 228 -8.60 8.92 4.35
N ARG A 229 -9.54 8.82 3.40
CA ARG A 229 -9.82 7.59 2.64
C ARG A 229 -9.26 7.66 1.21
N ARG A 230 -8.85 6.49 0.67
CA ARG A 230 -8.23 6.38 -0.68
C ARG A 230 -9.17 6.77 -1.83
N LEU A 231 -10.45 6.37 -1.78
CA LEU A 231 -11.40 6.62 -2.88
C LEU A 231 -11.71 8.12 -3.07
N PRO A 232 -11.96 8.91 -2.01
CA PRO A 232 -12.05 10.37 -2.12
C PRO A 232 -10.85 11.01 -2.82
N VAL A 233 -9.60 10.63 -2.49
CA VAL A 233 -8.39 11.16 -3.15
C VAL A 233 -8.43 10.97 -4.67
N LEU A 234 -8.81 9.77 -5.14
CA LEU A 234 -8.92 9.46 -6.56
C LEU A 234 -10.06 10.25 -7.23
N ALA A 235 -11.23 10.32 -6.57
CA ALA A 235 -12.40 11.00 -7.09
C ALA A 235 -12.20 12.52 -7.18
N VAL A 236 -11.71 13.16 -6.11
CA VAL A 236 -11.51 14.62 -6.07
C VAL A 236 -10.43 15.08 -7.04
N SER A 237 -9.30 14.36 -7.14
CA SER A 237 -8.22 14.74 -8.03
C SER A 237 -8.65 14.65 -9.50
N ALA A 238 -9.35 13.58 -9.88
CA ALA A 238 -9.94 13.44 -11.21
C ALA A 238 -11.02 14.50 -11.49
N ARG A 239 -11.86 14.82 -10.50
CA ARG A 239 -12.90 15.86 -10.59
C ARG A 239 -12.30 17.24 -10.81
N VAL A 240 -11.28 17.62 -10.04
CA VAL A 240 -10.65 18.94 -10.12
C VAL A 240 -9.80 19.09 -11.38
N ALA A 241 -9.09 18.04 -11.83
CA ALA A 241 -8.44 18.04 -13.14
C ALA A 241 -9.47 18.28 -14.27
N LYS A 242 -10.65 17.65 -14.20
CA LYS A 242 -11.75 17.86 -15.16
C LYS A 242 -12.34 19.27 -15.10
N GLU A 243 -12.52 19.85 -13.91
CA GLU A 243 -12.99 21.24 -13.74
C GLU A 243 -12.00 22.26 -14.34
N ARG A 244 -10.70 21.99 -14.24
CA ARG A 244 -9.63 22.82 -14.83
C ARG A 244 -9.37 22.55 -16.33
N ASN A 245 -10.06 21.59 -16.94
CA ASN A 245 -9.82 21.09 -18.31
C ASN A 245 -8.37 20.58 -18.52
N GLU A 246 -7.75 20.05 -17.46
CA GLU A 246 -6.37 19.57 -17.43
C GLU A 246 -6.31 18.02 -17.37
N LYS A 247 -5.18 17.45 -17.80
CA LYS A 247 -4.93 16.01 -17.66
C LYS A 247 -4.50 15.67 -16.23
N LEU A 248 -5.20 14.75 -15.57
CA LEU A 248 -4.82 14.23 -14.26
C LEU A 248 -3.38 13.67 -14.29
N GLY A 249 -2.53 14.21 -13.41
CA GLY A 249 -1.09 13.99 -13.38
C GLY A 249 -0.25 15.14 -13.95
N SER A 250 -0.86 16.16 -14.58
CA SER A 250 -0.21 17.45 -14.88
C SER A 250 -0.31 18.37 -13.65
N THR A 251 -0.84 19.59 -13.73
CA THR A 251 -1.00 20.53 -12.61
C THR A 251 -1.63 19.91 -11.36
N VAL A 252 -2.67 19.08 -11.56
CA VAL A 252 -3.40 18.36 -10.50
C VAL A 252 -3.05 16.88 -10.57
N GLY A 253 -2.70 16.29 -9.42
CA GLY A 253 -2.38 14.88 -9.30
C GLY A 253 -2.81 14.27 -7.96
N TYR A 254 -2.44 13.01 -7.75
CA TYR A 254 -2.66 12.34 -6.46
C TYR A 254 -1.52 11.43 -6.02
N HIS A 255 -1.46 11.15 -4.72
CA HIS A 255 -0.55 10.20 -4.11
C HIS A 255 -1.25 9.43 -2.98
N ILE A 256 -1.45 8.12 -3.16
CA ILE A 256 -1.91 7.19 -2.13
C ILE A 256 -0.89 6.05 -1.97
N ARG A 257 -1.01 5.24 -0.91
CA ARG A 257 -0.06 4.13 -0.67
C ARG A 257 -0.02 3.19 -1.89
N LEU A 258 1.20 2.96 -2.41
CA LEU A 258 1.54 2.14 -3.59
C LEU A 258 1.09 2.70 -4.95
N GLU A 259 0.48 3.90 -5.01
CA GLU A 259 -0.10 4.42 -6.25
C GLU A 259 -0.03 5.96 -6.30
N GLN A 260 0.70 6.48 -7.30
CA GLN A 260 0.95 7.91 -7.45
C GLN A 260 0.75 8.33 -8.91
N LYS A 261 0.03 9.43 -9.12
CA LYS A 261 -0.21 10.03 -10.44
C LYS A 261 0.07 11.53 -10.38
N THR A 262 1.35 11.85 -10.46
CA THR A 262 1.92 13.21 -10.45
C THR A 262 3.07 13.28 -11.45
N SER A 263 3.31 14.45 -12.05
CA SER A 263 4.48 14.76 -12.88
C SER A 263 5.29 15.88 -12.25
N GLU A 264 6.37 16.31 -12.91
CA GLU A 264 7.15 17.46 -12.48
C GLU A 264 6.32 18.75 -12.47
N GLN A 265 5.31 18.84 -13.34
CA GLN A 265 4.36 19.95 -13.42
C GLN A 265 3.28 19.94 -12.32
N THR A 266 3.25 18.94 -11.43
CA THR A 266 2.19 18.86 -10.42
C THR A 266 2.40 19.87 -9.29
N VAL A 267 1.43 20.78 -9.18
CA VAL A 267 1.35 21.85 -8.18
C VAL A 267 0.40 21.47 -7.05
N LEU A 268 -0.75 20.87 -7.37
CA LEU A 268 -1.75 20.39 -6.41
C LEU A 268 -1.76 18.87 -6.35
N THR A 269 -1.44 18.31 -5.19
CA THR A 269 -1.49 16.86 -4.94
C THR A 269 -2.54 16.54 -3.89
N TYR A 270 -3.55 15.75 -4.25
CA TYR A 270 -4.44 15.12 -3.28
C TYR A 270 -3.81 13.83 -2.75
N CYS A 271 -3.85 13.60 -1.44
CA CYS A 271 -3.17 12.45 -0.84
C CYS A 271 -3.89 11.90 0.39
N THR A 272 -3.54 10.67 0.81
CA THR A 272 -4.00 10.20 2.12
C THR A 272 -3.18 10.81 3.25
N SER A 273 -3.77 11.02 4.42
CA SER A 273 -3.08 11.58 5.59
C SER A 273 -1.78 10.84 5.94
N GLY A 274 -1.76 9.51 5.78
CA GLY A 274 -0.56 8.68 5.98
C GLY A 274 0.55 8.85 4.93
N VAL A 275 0.23 9.35 3.73
CA VAL A 275 1.25 9.77 2.75
C VAL A 275 1.87 11.08 3.21
N LEU A 276 1.06 12.11 3.50
CA LEU A 276 1.58 13.41 3.93
C LEU A 276 2.40 13.31 5.23
N LEU A 277 1.94 12.50 6.19
CA LEU A 277 2.69 12.23 7.43
C LEU A 277 4.10 11.69 7.13
N ARG A 278 4.22 10.75 6.18
CA ARG A 278 5.53 10.24 5.75
C ARG A 278 6.38 11.31 5.07
N LEU A 279 5.77 12.25 4.35
CA LEU A 279 6.51 13.38 3.76
C LEU A 279 7.11 14.26 4.87
N LEU A 280 6.30 14.65 5.85
CA LEU A 280 6.72 15.51 6.96
C LEU A 280 7.66 14.82 7.96
N THR A 281 7.65 13.49 8.02
CA THR A 281 8.64 12.72 8.78
C THR A 281 10.01 12.72 8.09
N ASN A 282 10.03 12.76 6.75
CA ASN A 282 11.26 12.83 5.96
C ASN A 282 11.81 14.28 5.83
N ASP A 283 10.93 15.28 5.80
CA ASP A 283 11.26 16.71 5.74
C ASP A 283 10.40 17.46 6.77
N THR A 284 10.95 17.60 7.99
CA THR A 284 10.27 18.23 9.13
C THR A 284 10.00 19.72 8.95
N ASN A 285 10.65 20.36 7.97
CA ASN A 285 10.42 21.76 7.59
C ASN A 285 9.41 21.89 6.44
N ALA A 286 8.92 20.78 5.87
CA ALA A 286 8.00 20.76 4.73
C ALA A 286 8.51 21.59 3.53
N SER A 287 9.83 21.70 3.36
CA SER A 287 10.58 22.77 2.70
C SER A 287 10.07 23.17 1.31
N ASN A 288 9.62 22.19 0.51
CA ASN A 288 9.09 22.40 -0.84
C ASN A 288 7.54 22.39 -0.92
N ILE A 289 6.88 22.76 0.17
CA ILE A 289 5.43 22.89 0.31
C ILE A 289 5.10 24.29 0.82
N SER A 290 4.16 24.98 0.17
CA SER A 290 3.66 26.30 0.60
C SER A 290 2.32 26.20 1.34
N HIS A 291 1.46 25.27 0.93
CA HIS A 291 0.10 25.13 1.44
C HIS A 291 -0.21 23.67 1.76
N ILE A 292 -0.76 23.42 2.94
CA ILE A 292 -1.27 22.12 3.36
C ILE A 292 -2.73 22.28 3.76
N ILE A 293 -3.60 21.47 3.16
CA ILE A 293 -5.05 21.50 3.38
C ILE A 293 -5.43 20.18 4.06
N LEU A 294 -5.89 20.27 5.30
CA LEU A 294 -6.43 19.17 6.07
C LEU A 294 -7.94 19.11 5.85
N ASP A 295 -8.36 18.25 4.92
CA ASP A 295 -9.77 17.99 4.65
C ASP A 295 -10.30 16.87 5.55
N GLU A 296 -11.60 16.92 5.88
CA GLU A 296 -12.29 15.90 6.68
C GLU A 296 -11.62 15.59 8.04
N ILE A 297 -10.95 16.57 8.67
CA ILE A 297 -10.17 16.35 9.92
C ILE A 297 -11.02 15.80 11.08
N HIS A 298 -12.34 15.98 10.98
CA HIS A 298 -13.31 15.60 11.99
C HIS A 298 -13.47 14.08 12.14
N GLU A 299 -12.99 13.26 11.20
CA GLU A 299 -13.01 11.78 11.32
C GLU A 299 -12.09 11.23 12.42
N ARG A 300 -11.29 12.07 13.12
CA ARG A 300 -10.45 11.72 14.30
C ARG A 300 -9.65 10.42 14.16
N GLU A 301 -9.06 10.18 12.99
CA GLU A 301 -8.13 9.07 12.80
C GLU A 301 -6.82 9.31 13.57
N GLN A 302 -6.28 8.28 14.23
CA GLN A 302 -4.99 8.32 14.94
C GLN A 302 -3.82 8.89 14.09
N LYS A 303 -3.87 8.71 12.75
CA LYS A 303 -2.87 9.25 11.81
C LYS A 303 -2.93 10.78 11.69
N THR A 304 -4.11 11.35 11.88
CA THR A 304 -4.35 12.79 11.82
C THR A 304 -3.73 13.49 13.02
N ASP A 305 -3.73 12.87 14.20
CA ASP A 305 -3.06 13.41 15.39
C ASP A 305 -1.54 13.50 15.20
N TYR A 306 -0.92 12.42 14.70
CA TYR A 306 0.51 12.45 14.34
C TYR A 306 0.83 13.48 13.25
N LEU A 307 -0.07 13.65 12.28
CA LEU A 307 0.06 14.66 11.23
C LEU A 307 0.01 16.09 11.80
N LEU A 308 -0.90 16.36 12.75
CA LEU A 308 -0.97 17.64 13.47
C LEU A 308 0.28 17.93 14.31
N ILE A 309 0.87 16.90 14.95
CA ILE A 309 2.15 17.04 15.68
C ILE A 309 3.28 17.44 14.71
N ALA A 310 3.41 16.75 13.58
CA ALA A 310 4.43 17.05 12.57
C ALA A 310 4.23 18.46 11.96
N LEU A 311 2.99 18.84 11.66
CA LEU A 311 2.66 20.19 11.17
C LEU A 311 2.97 21.29 12.20
N ARG A 312 2.71 21.05 13.48
CA ARG A 312 3.07 21.99 14.56
C ARG A 312 4.58 22.19 14.67
N GLN A 313 5.39 21.19 14.31
CA GLN A 313 6.85 21.34 14.22
C GLN A 313 7.25 22.18 13.00
N ALA A 314 6.73 21.86 11.80
CA ALA A 314 6.99 22.63 10.59
C ALA A 314 6.61 24.12 10.73
N LEU A 315 5.43 24.41 11.30
CA LEU A 315 4.92 25.78 11.53
C LEU A 315 5.70 26.61 12.56
N LYS A 316 6.52 25.98 13.41
CA LYS A 316 7.46 26.71 14.30
C LYS A 316 8.68 27.19 13.54
N ASN A 317 9.12 26.43 12.54
CA ASN A 317 10.34 26.70 11.78
C ASN A 317 10.08 27.56 10.53
N ARG A 318 8.81 27.74 10.15
CA ARG A 318 8.40 28.46 8.94
C ARG A 318 7.24 29.41 9.17
N ASP A 319 7.42 30.64 8.70
CA ASP A 319 6.41 31.70 8.70
C ASP A 319 5.59 31.75 7.41
N ASP A 320 6.12 31.19 6.33
CA ASP A 320 5.52 31.17 4.99
C ASP A 320 4.53 30.01 4.79
N LEU A 321 4.71 28.89 5.49
CA LEU A 321 3.85 27.70 5.41
C LEU A 321 2.41 28.00 5.89
N ARG A 322 1.42 27.74 5.02
CA ARG A 322 0.00 27.91 5.31
C ARG A 322 -0.71 26.58 5.50
N VAL A 323 -1.43 26.43 6.60
CA VAL A 323 -2.26 25.25 6.91
C VAL A 323 -3.73 25.66 6.93
N THR A 324 -4.53 25.07 6.04
CA THR A 324 -5.97 25.27 5.99
C THR A 324 -6.68 24.02 6.48
N ASN A 325 -7.74 24.16 7.26
CA ASN A 325 -8.50 23.04 7.81
C ASN A 325 -9.96 23.15 7.39
N SER A 326 -10.49 22.14 6.69
CA SER A 326 -11.87 22.09 6.23
C SER A 326 -12.71 21.21 7.18
N ARG A 327 -13.76 21.80 7.75
CA ARG A 327 -14.68 21.10 8.67
C ARG A 327 -16.14 21.28 8.28
N GLU A 328 -16.95 20.26 8.57
CA GLU A 328 -18.41 20.32 8.50
C GLU A 328 -18.98 20.69 9.88
N ASN A 329 -20.02 21.53 9.91
CA ASN A 329 -20.67 21.97 11.15
C ASN A 329 -21.25 20.77 11.93
N ALA A 330 -21.21 20.68 13.27
CA ALA A 330 -20.73 21.64 14.26
C ALA A 330 -20.18 20.92 15.53
N ASN A 331 -19.97 21.66 16.63
CA ASN A 331 -19.56 21.19 17.96
C ASN A 331 -18.14 20.61 18.07
N MET A 332 -17.13 21.48 18.06
CA MET A 332 -16.10 21.46 19.11
C MET A 332 -15.24 22.72 19.02
N THR A 333 -15.27 23.52 20.08
CA THR A 333 -14.19 24.43 20.45
C THR A 333 -12.92 23.61 20.69
N LEU A 334 -11.77 24.14 20.30
CA LEU A 334 -10.43 23.68 20.72
C LEU A 334 -9.86 24.67 21.73
#